data_AF-A0A8H5EGC3-F1
#
_entry.id   AF-A0A8H5EGC3-F1
#
_cell.length_a   1.000
_cell.length_b   1.000
_cell.length_c   1.000
_cell.angle_alpha   90.00
_cell.angle_beta   90.00
_cell.angle_gamma   90.00
#
_symmetry.space_group_name_H-M   'P 1'
#
loop_
_entity.id
_entity.type
_entity.pdbx_description
1 polymer ?
#
loop_
_entity_poly.entity_id
_entity_poly.type
_entity_poly.pdbx_seq_one_letter_code
_entity_poly.pdbx_strand_id
1 'polypeptide(L)'
;MTLNLPDREMRIFRAISDARETSIRAASKLETVPRSTLRDRINGAQPTQIAHEKFLSLIPVQEKELVDLIILREKAFQPLLKSEIHLYGQHLAELNGLGPHLGKNWVDRFFRRHTSVILKPSRLVSTARRKTVTEEGLREYYRGLLAICKELSIGSDRIYNLDETGVQEGESLAGVVAGTVLTTSSEKIQSDASA
;
A
#
# COMPACT_ATOMS: atom_id res chain seq x y z
N MET A 1 -11.49 -4.33 -24.04
CA MET A 1 -11.25 -4.20 -22.59
C MET A 1 -12.17 -5.18 -21.88
N THR A 2 -11.74 -6.43 -21.68
CA THR A 2 -12.57 -7.47 -21.03
C THR A 2 -12.56 -7.22 -19.53
N LEU A 3 -13.62 -6.61 -19.01
CA LEU A 3 -13.85 -6.52 -17.57
C LEU A 3 -13.94 -7.96 -17.03
N ASN A 4 -12.97 -8.35 -16.20
CA ASN A 4 -12.96 -9.63 -15.51
C ASN A 4 -14.04 -9.59 -14.41
N LEU A 5 -15.30 -9.76 -14.81
CA LEU A 5 -16.46 -9.74 -13.93
C LEU A 5 -16.47 -11.03 -13.08
N PRO A 6 -16.72 -10.94 -11.76
CA PRO A 6 -16.83 -12.12 -10.91
C PRO A 6 -17.86 -13.12 -11.47
N ASP A 7 -17.60 -14.42 -11.32
CA ASP A 7 -18.41 -15.53 -11.85
C ASP A 7 -19.93 -15.40 -11.57
N ARG A 8 -20.30 -14.79 -10.43
CA ARG A 8 -21.70 -14.50 -10.08
C ARG A 8 -22.33 -13.41 -10.94
N GLU A 9 -21.61 -12.33 -11.24
CA GLU A 9 -22.13 -11.21 -12.05
C GLU A 9 -22.26 -11.59 -13.52
N MET A 10 -21.37 -12.46 -14.01
CA MET A 10 -21.48 -12.99 -15.37
C MET A 10 -22.73 -13.87 -15.55
N ARG A 11 -23.06 -14.73 -14.57
CA ARG A 11 -24.31 -15.50 -14.55
C ARG A 11 -25.56 -14.62 -14.53
N ILE A 12 -25.52 -13.54 -13.75
CA ILE A 12 -26.62 -12.56 -13.71
C ILE A 12 -26.78 -11.85 -15.07
N PHE A 13 -25.69 -11.47 -15.73
CA PHE A 13 -25.74 -10.83 -17.04
C PHE A 13 -26.36 -11.75 -18.11
N ARG A 14 -25.95 -13.02 -18.15
CA ARG A 14 -26.56 -14.04 -19.03
C ARG A 14 -28.04 -14.23 -18.73
N ALA A 15 -28.40 -14.35 -17.45
CA ALA A 15 -29.78 -14.51 -17.03
C ALA A 15 -30.69 -13.34 -17.43
N ILE A 16 -30.16 -12.11 -17.46
CA ILE A 16 -30.91 -10.93 -17.95
C ILE A 16 -31.14 -11.03 -19.45
N SER A 17 -30.13 -11.46 -20.22
CA SER A 17 -30.26 -11.68 -21.66
C SER A 17 -31.31 -12.75 -21.96
N ASP A 18 -31.23 -13.89 -21.28
CA ASP A 18 -32.16 -15.01 -21.49
C ASP A 18 -33.59 -14.67 -21.06
N ALA A 19 -33.75 -13.81 -20.05
CA ALA A 19 -35.06 -13.37 -19.60
C ALA A 19 -35.79 -12.47 -20.62
N ARG A 20 -35.07 -11.86 -21.57
CA ARG A 20 -35.66 -11.08 -22.67
C ARG A 20 -36.24 -11.98 -23.76
N GLU A 21 -35.59 -13.11 -24.03
CA GLU A 21 -35.99 -14.06 -25.06
C GLU A 21 -36.98 -15.12 -24.56
N THR A 22 -37.00 -15.37 -23.24
CA THR A 22 -37.84 -16.41 -22.64
C THR A 22 -38.75 -15.85 -21.54
N SER A 23 -38.56 -16.27 -20.29
CA SER A 23 -39.23 -15.73 -19.12
C SER A 23 -38.23 -15.66 -17.97
N ILE A 24 -38.45 -14.72 -17.05
CA ILE A 24 -37.68 -14.61 -15.80
C ILE A 24 -37.63 -15.97 -15.06
N ARG A 25 -38.70 -16.77 -15.16
CA ARG A 25 -38.79 -18.09 -14.54
C ARG A 25 -37.79 -19.09 -15.12
N ALA A 26 -37.67 -19.11 -16.45
CA ALA A 26 -36.82 -20.03 -17.20
C ALA A 26 -35.35 -19.61 -17.10
N ALA A 27 -35.06 -18.33 -17.34
CA ALA A 27 -33.70 -17.77 -17.23
C ALA A 27 -33.09 -17.95 -15.83
N SER A 28 -33.90 -17.75 -14.78
CA SER A 28 -33.48 -18.01 -13.39
C SER A 28 -33.06 -19.47 -13.15
N LYS A 29 -33.75 -20.43 -13.77
CA LYS A 29 -33.45 -21.87 -13.62
C LYS A 29 -32.23 -22.26 -14.46
N LEU A 30 -32.11 -21.70 -15.67
CA LEU A 30 -31.02 -21.97 -16.60
C LEU A 30 -29.67 -21.53 -16.03
N GLU A 31 -29.60 -20.28 -15.55
CA GLU A 31 -28.36 -19.67 -15.05
C GLU A 31 -28.16 -19.82 -13.54
N THR A 32 -29.07 -20.53 -12.86
CA THR A 32 -29.03 -20.77 -11.40
C THR A 32 -28.95 -19.46 -10.60
N VAL A 33 -29.73 -18.45 -11.00
CA VAL A 33 -29.82 -17.14 -10.34
C VAL A 33 -31.19 -17.01 -9.65
N PRO A 34 -31.29 -16.59 -8.38
CA PRO A 34 -32.58 -16.38 -7.72
C PRO A 34 -33.49 -15.40 -8.49
N ARG A 35 -34.78 -15.72 -8.59
CA ARG A 35 -35.76 -14.88 -9.32
C ARG A 35 -35.87 -13.47 -8.76
N SER A 36 -35.76 -13.30 -7.45
CA SER A 36 -35.74 -12.00 -6.80
C SER A 36 -34.57 -11.16 -7.30
N THR A 37 -33.35 -11.70 -7.24
CA THR A 37 -32.14 -11.03 -7.76
C THR A 37 -32.26 -10.68 -9.24
N LEU A 38 -32.77 -11.58 -10.08
CA LEU A 38 -32.95 -11.32 -11.50
C LEU A 38 -33.97 -10.20 -11.76
N ARG A 39 -35.11 -10.23 -11.05
CA ARG A 39 -36.14 -9.19 -11.13
C ARG A 39 -35.61 -7.83 -10.68
N ASP A 40 -34.88 -7.79 -9.57
CA ASP A 40 -34.28 -6.56 -9.05
C ASP A 40 -33.29 -5.96 -10.05
N ARG A 41 -32.45 -6.79 -10.69
CA ARG A 41 -31.50 -6.35 -11.71
C ARG A 41 -32.16 -5.84 -12.98
N ILE A 42 -33.24 -6.49 -13.43
CA ILE A 42 -34.04 -6.00 -14.56
C ILE A 42 -34.66 -4.64 -14.23
N ASN A 43 -35.07 -4.43 -12.98
CA ASN A 43 -35.60 -3.17 -12.49
C ASN A 43 -34.52 -2.11 -12.17
N GLY A 44 -33.27 -2.34 -12.56
CA GLY A 44 -32.18 -1.38 -12.43
C GLY A 44 -31.40 -1.42 -11.13
N ALA A 45 -31.61 -2.43 -10.27
CA ALA A 45 -30.76 -2.62 -9.09
C ALA A 45 -29.31 -2.85 -9.51
N GLN A 46 -28.39 -2.19 -8.83
CA GLN A 46 -26.97 -2.31 -9.11
C GLN A 46 -26.36 -3.54 -8.42
N PRO A 47 -25.20 -4.05 -8.89
CA PRO A 47 -24.40 -4.98 -8.13
C PRO A 47 -24.14 -4.49 -6.72
N THR A 48 -24.16 -5.42 -5.75
CA THR A 48 -23.93 -5.12 -4.34
C THR A 48 -22.62 -4.36 -4.14
N GLN A 49 -21.57 -4.69 -4.90
CA GLN A 49 -20.29 -3.98 -4.89
C GLN A 49 -20.44 -2.50 -5.26
N ILE A 50 -21.11 -2.20 -6.37
CA ILE A 50 -21.36 -0.82 -6.85
C ILE A 50 -22.32 -0.08 -5.92
N ALA A 51 -23.34 -0.77 -5.40
CA ALA A 51 -24.27 -0.19 -4.43
C ALA A 51 -23.54 0.16 -3.12
N HIS A 52 -22.59 -0.67 -2.68
CA HIS A 52 -21.77 -0.45 -1.49
C HIS A 52 -20.70 0.63 -1.68
N GLU A 53 -20.22 0.89 -2.90
CA GLU A 53 -19.26 1.97 -3.17
C GLU A 53 -19.75 3.32 -2.68
N LYS A 54 -21.07 3.60 -2.79
CA LYS A 54 -21.70 4.83 -2.28
C LYS A 54 -21.64 4.97 -0.76
N PHE A 55 -21.40 3.87 -0.05
CA PHE A 55 -21.28 3.83 1.41
C PHE A 55 -19.82 3.67 1.87
N LEU A 56 -18.85 3.57 0.94
CA LEU A 56 -17.44 3.53 1.30
C LEU A 56 -16.98 4.93 1.70
N SER A 57 -16.26 5.02 2.82
CA SER A 57 -15.67 6.29 3.28
C SER A 57 -14.62 6.86 2.31
N LEU A 58 -14.00 5.98 1.51
CA LEU A 58 -13.09 6.34 0.42
C LEU A 58 -13.37 5.43 -0.78
N ILE A 59 -13.31 5.99 -1.99
CA ILE A 59 -13.39 5.19 -3.21
C ILE A 59 -12.08 4.41 -3.44
N PRO A 60 -12.10 3.27 -4.15
CA PRO A 60 -10.90 2.43 -4.35
C PRO A 60 -9.69 3.18 -4.91
N VAL A 61 -9.92 4.18 -5.78
CA VAL A 61 -8.85 5.02 -6.35
C VAL A 61 -8.13 5.82 -5.27
N GLN A 62 -8.86 6.42 -4.33
CA GLN A 62 -8.26 7.19 -3.23
C GLN A 62 -7.50 6.30 -2.25
N GLU A 63 -8.01 5.11 -1.97
CA GLU A 63 -7.26 4.16 -1.13
C GLU A 63 -5.95 3.74 -1.81
N LYS A 64 -5.97 3.57 -3.14
CA LYS A 64 -4.76 3.30 -3.91
C LYS A 64 -3.76 4.46 -3.84
N GLU A 65 -4.21 5.70 -4.00
CA GLU A 65 -3.35 6.88 -3.86
C GLU A 65 -2.72 6.96 -2.46
N LEU A 66 -3.47 6.58 -1.42
CA LEU A 66 -2.95 6.49 -0.05
C LEU A 66 -1.89 5.39 0.12
N VAL A 67 -2.05 4.25 -0.56
CA VAL A 67 -1.01 3.20 -0.63
C VAL A 67 0.24 3.73 -1.33
N ASP A 68 0.09 4.40 -2.46
CA ASP A 68 1.21 4.99 -3.22
C ASP A 68 1.94 6.04 -2.38
N LEU A 69 1.20 6.86 -1.62
CA LEU A 69 1.75 7.82 -0.67
C LEU A 69 2.58 7.13 0.42
N ILE A 70 2.08 6.04 1.02
CA ILE A 70 2.81 5.28 2.05
C ILE A 70 4.15 4.79 1.48
N ILE A 71 4.14 4.20 0.28
CA ILE A 71 5.35 3.69 -0.37
C ILE A 71 6.33 4.84 -0.68
N LEU A 72 5.83 5.97 -1.20
CA LEU A 72 6.64 7.14 -1.50
C LEU A 72 7.30 7.71 -0.24
N ARG A 73 6.51 7.87 0.84
CA ARG A 73 6.97 8.39 2.13
C ARG A 73 8.00 7.48 2.79
N GLU A 74 7.83 6.17 2.70
CA GLU A 74 8.84 5.22 3.18
C GLU A 74 10.16 5.35 2.39
N LYS A 75 10.10 5.44 1.05
CA LYS A 75 11.30 5.65 0.21
C LYS A 75 12.00 6.98 0.51
N ALA A 76 11.22 8.00 0.85
CA ALA A 76 11.72 9.30 1.31
C ALA A 76 12.18 9.28 2.77
N PHE A 77 12.11 8.12 3.45
CA PHE A 77 12.49 7.92 4.83
C PHE A 77 11.74 8.79 5.83
N GLN A 78 10.49 9.07 5.49
CA GLN A 78 9.49 9.74 6.30
C GLN A 78 8.25 8.84 6.41
N PRO A 79 8.39 7.57 6.86
CA PRO A 79 7.27 6.63 6.87
C PRO A 79 6.16 7.13 7.80
N LEU A 80 4.91 6.87 7.40
CA LEU A 80 3.73 7.39 8.08
C LEU A 80 3.34 6.53 9.29
N LEU A 81 2.91 7.17 10.36
CA LEU A 81 2.29 6.54 11.52
C LEU A 81 0.84 6.12 11.21
N LYS A 82 0.33 5.17 12.00
CA LYS A 82 -1.08 4.74 11.92
C LYS A 82 -2.05 5.92 12.12
N SER A 83 -1.73 6.86 13.01
CA SER A 83 -2.52 8.08 13.26
C SER A 83 -2.50 9.04 12.08
N GLU A 84 -1.35 9.23 11.43
CA GLU A 84 -1.23 10.08 10.24
C GLU A 84 -2.05 9.51 9.07
N ILE A 85 -2.03 8.19 8.88
CA ILE A 85 -2.86 7.53 7.85
C ILE A 85 -4.34 7.70 8.15
N HIS A 86 -4.76 7.59 9.41
CA HIS A 86 -6.14 7.88 9.81
C HIS A 86 -6.53 9.33 9.47
N LEU A 87 -5.65 10.29 9.78
CA LEU A 87 -5.86 11.70 9.46
C LEU A 87 -5.95 11.97 7.95
N TYR A 88 -5.07 11.36 7.14
CA TYR A 88 -5.15 11.46 5.68
C TYR A 88 -6.46 10.89 5.14
N GLY A 89 -6.87 9.71 5.63
CA GLY A 89 -8.15 9.12 5.27
C GLY A 89 -9.32 10.03 5.67
N GLN A 90 -9.24 10.66 6.84
CA GLN A 90 -10.26 11.54 7.38
C GLN A 90 -10.45 12.76 6.47
N HIS A 91 -9.37 13.43 6.08
CA HIS A 91 -9.42 14.56 5.15
C HIS A 91 -10.01 14.16 3.79
N LEU A 92 -9.62 12.99 3.25
CA LEU A 92 -10.17 12.50 1.99
C LEU A 92 -11.67 12.19 2.09
N ALA A 93 -12.13 11.66 3.22
CA ALA A 93 -13.54 11.39 3.46
C ALA A 93 -14.36 12.70 3.56
N GLU A 94 -13.81 13.73 4.20
CA GLU A 94 -14.43 15.07 4.28
C GLU A 94 -14.57 15.71 2.89
N LEU A 95 -13.55 15.59 2.04
CA LEU A 95 -13.61 16.06 0.64
C LEU A 95 -14.67 15.35 -0.18
N ASN A 96 -14.99 14.09 0.14
CA ASN A 96 -16.06 13.32 -0.51
C ASN A 96 -17.47 13.71 -0.02
N GLY A 97 -17.59 14.65 0.93
CA GLY A 97 -18.88 15.01 1.54
C GLY A 97 -19.47 13.91 2.43
N LEU A 98 -18.65 12.95 2.85
CA LEU A 98 -19.06 11.90 3.77
C LEU A 98 -18.97 12.40 5.21
N GLY A 99 -19.98 12.06 6.02
CA GLY A 99 -20.16 12.55 7.39
C GLY A 99 -18.99 12.25 8.35
N PRO A 100 -19.10 12.72 9.60
CA PRO A 100 -18.03 13.47 10.23
C PRO A 100 -16.76 12.70 10.60
N HIS A 101 -16.75 11.36 10.70
CA HIS A 101 -15.56 10.64 11.18
C HIS A 101 -15.37 9.22 10.65
N LEU A 102 -14.14 8.92 10.22
CA LEU A 102 -13.64 7.56 10.03
C LEU A 102 -13.55 6.83 11.37
N GLY A 103 -14.18 5.66 11.46
CA GLY A 103 -14.14 4.85 12.67
C GLY A 103 -12.72 4.42 13.07
N LYS A 104 -12.50 4.20 14.38
CA LYS A 104 -11.20 3.82 14.97
C LYS A 104 -10.49 2.61 14.33
N ASN A 105 -11.27 1.68 13.77
CA ASN A 105 -10.76 0.46 13.13
C ASN A 105 -10.55 0.62 11.61
N TRP A 106 -10.75 1.82 11.05
CA TRP A 106 -10.69 2.03 9.60
C TRP A 106 -9.30 1.71 9.05
N VAL A 107 -8.24 2.17 9.72
CA VAL A 107 -6.85 1.91 9.29
C VAL A 107 -6.51 0.42 9.33
N ASP A 108 -6.95 -0.31 10.35
CA ASP A 108 -6.73 -1.77 10.41
C ASP A 108 -7.43 -2.49 9.27
N ARG A 109 -8.65 -2.05 8.91
CA ARG A 109 -9.35 -2.59 7.75
C ARG A 109 -8.69 -2.19 6.43
N PHE A 110 -8.13 -0.98 6.34
CA PHE A 110 -7.35 -0.53 5.18
C PHE A 110 -6.17 -1.45 4.91
N PHE A 111 -5.35 -1.77 5.94
CA PHE A 111 -4.23 -2.71 5.79
C PHE A 111 -4.69 -4.14 5.45
N ARG A 112 -5.87 -4.57 5.90
CA ARG A 112 -6.46 -5.86 5.48
C ARG A 112 -6.87 -5.87 4.00
N ARG A 113 -7.26 -4.72 3.43
CA ARG A 113 -7.61 -4.59 2.01
C ARG A 113 -6.37 -4.47 1.12
N HIS A 114 -5.32 -3.80 1.60
CA HIS A 114 -4.13 -3.47 0.83
C HIS A 114 -2.90 -4.20 1.36
N THR A 115 -2.76 -5.47 1.00
CA THR A 115 -1.68 -6.35 1.49
C THR A 115 -0.29 -6.03 0.95
N SER A 116 -0.15 -5.07 0.03
CA SER A 116 1.15 -4.57 -0.46
C SER A 116 1.88 -3.70 0.56
N VAL A 117 1.16 -3.19 1.58
CA VAL A 117 1.69 -2.38 2.67
C VAL A 117 1.32 -2.99 4.03
N ILE A 118 2.19 -2.79 5.02
CA ILE A 118 2.03 -3.30 6.39
C ILE A 118 2.49 -2.27 7.41
N LEU A 119 2.03 -2.44 8.65
CA LEU A 119 2.61 -1.78 9.82
C LEU A 119 3.81 -2.60 10.31
N LYS A 120 4.95 -1.95 10.48
CA LYS A 120 6.21 -2.60 10.88
C LYS A 120 7.07 -1.67 11.72
N PRO A 121 8.03 -2.20 12.51
CA PRO A 121 8.94 -1.37 13.29
C PRO A 121 9.79 -0.47 12.39
N SER A 122 10.19 0.67 12.93
CA SER A 122 11.13 1.58 12.27
C SER A 122 12.39 1.84 13.09
N ARG A 123 13.49 2.10 12.39
CA ARG A 123 14.76 2.54 12.97
C ARG A 123 15.04 4.00 12.64
N LEU A 124 15.67 4.72 13.57
CA LEU A 124 16.19 6.05 13.29
C LEU A 124 17.46 5.95 12.47
N VAL A 125 17.63 6.89 11.55
CA VAL A 125 18.86 7.09 10.80
C VAL A 125 19.23 8.56 10.88
N SER A 126 20.49 8.85 11.18
CA SER A 126 20.95 10.23 11.27
C SER A 126 20.89 10.93 9.90
N THR A 127 20.38 12.15 9.92
CA THR A 127 20.46 13.15 8.84
C THR A 127 21.86 13.28 8.28
N ALA A 128 22.86 13.39 9.15
CA ALA A 128 24.27 13.50 8.76
C ALA A 128 24.69 12.31 7.88
N ARG A 129 24.44 11.06 8.32
CA ARG A 129 24.78 9.86 7.55
C ARG A 129 24.12 9.84 6.18
N ARG A 130 22.89 10.36 6.06
CA ARG A 130 22.19 10.46 4.78
C ARG A 130 22.76 11.56 3.88
N LYS A 131 23.09 12.72 4.43
CA LYS A 131 23.65 13.86 3.68
C LYS A 131 25.05 13.59 3.17
N THR A 132 25.86 12.83 3.92
CA THR A 132 27.26 12.55 3.57
C THR A 132 27.39 11.53 2.42
N VAL A 133 26.42 10.65 2.24
CA VAL A 133 26.46 9.63 1.18
C VAL A 133 25.90 10.21 -0.12
N THR A 134 26.78 10.69 -0.99
CA THR A 134 26.43 11.14 -2.35
C THR A 134 26.81 10.10 -3.40
N GLU A 135 26.15 10.12 -4.56
CA GLU A 135 26.48 9.22 -5.66
C GLU A 135 27.91 9.45 -6.16
N GLU A 136 28.32 10.71 -6.27
CA GLU A 136 29.66 11.12 -6.68
C GLU A 136 30.72 10.60 -5.71
N GLY A 137 30.50 10.78 -4.40
CA GLY A 137 31.40 10.31 -3.36
C GLY A 137 31.54 8.79 -3.36
N LEU A 138 30.44 8.05 -3.55
CA LEU A 138 30.48 6.60 -3.70
C LEU A 138 31.25 6.18 -4.95
N ARG A 139 30.99 6.81 -6.10
CA ARG A 139 31.69 6.50 -7.36
C ARG A 139 33.19 6.75 -7.26
N GLU A 140 33.59 7.87 -6.65
CA GLU A 140 35.00 8.21 -6.44
C GLU A 140 35.68 7.21 -5.50
N TYR A 141 35.03 6.91 -4.36
CA TYR A 141 35.52 5.91 -3.41
C TYR A 141 35.75 4.54 -4.07
N TYR A 142 34.74 3.99 -4.75
CA TYR A 142 34.87 2.67 -5.39
C TYR A 142 35.87 2.67 -6.54
N ARG A 143 35.99 3.78 -7.29
CA ARG A 143 37.03 3.92 -8.31
C ARG A 143 38.43 3.82 -7.71
N GLY A 144 38.68 4.56 -6.62
CA GLY A 144 39.97 4.52 -5.91
C GLY A 144 40.26 3.14 -5.32
N LEU A 145 39.27 2.54 -4.67
CA LEU A 145 39.38 1.20 -4.10
C LEU A 145 39.75 0.16 -5.18
N LEU A 146 39.05 0.16 -6.31
CA LEU A 146 39.33 -0.76 -7.42
C LEU A 146 40.71 -0.55 -8.04
N ALA A 147 41.18 0.70 -8.11
CA ALA A 147 42.52 1.01 -8.59
C ALA A 147 43.61 0.40 -7.68
N ILE A 148 43.47 0.58 -6.36
CA ILE A 148 44.40 0.02 -5.37
C ILE A 148 44.35 -1.51 -5.39
N CYS A 149 43.16 -2.10 -5.41
CA CYS A 149 43.02 -3.55 -5.49
C CYS A 149 43.72 -4.12 -6.74
N LYS A 150 43.63 -3.42 -7.88
CA LYS A 150 44.32 -3.81 -9.11
C LYS A 150 45.84 -3.67 -9.01
N GLU A 151 46.33 -2.53 -8.48
CA GLU A 151 47.76 -2.27 -8.32
C GLU A 151 48.44 -3.30 -7.41
N LEU A 152 47.81 -3.61 -6.27
CA LEU A 152 48.32 -4.54 -5.27
C LEU A 152 47.94 -6.00 -5.55
N SER A 153 47.27 -6.29 -6.67
CA SER A 153 46.76 -7.63 -7.03
C SER A 153 45.96 -8.29 -5.90
N ILE A 154 45.13 -7.49 -5.21
CA ILE A 154 44.22 -7.95 -4.16
C ILE A 154 43.00 -8.59 -4.82
N GLY A 155 42.86 -9.90 -4.68
CA GLY A 155 41.68 -10.64 -5.11
C GLY A 155 40.46 -10.34 -4.24
N SER A 156 39.26 -10.57 -4.80
CA SER A 156 37.99 -10.37 -4.08
C SER A 156 37.84 -11.29 -2.87
N ASP A 157 38.54 -12.42 -2.86
CA ASP A 157 38.64 -13.37 -1.74
C ASP A 157 39.38 -12.82 -0.51
N ARG A 158 40.08 -11.69 -0.67
CA ARG A 158 40.88 -11.05 0.39
C ARG A 158 40.32 -9.70 0.83
N ILE A 159 39.10 -9.36 0.40
CA ILE A 159 38.40 -8.15 0.82
C ILE A 159 37.43 -8.52 1.93
N TYR A 160 37.69 -8.01 3.13
CA TYR A 160 36.86 -8.24 4.30
C TYR A 160 36.12 -6.95 4.65
N ASN A 161 34.82 -7.08 4.94
CA ASN A 161 34.06 -5.96 5.48
C ASN A 161 34.51 -5.71 6.93
N LEU A 162 34.88 -4.48 7.23
CA LEU A 162 35.28 -4.05 8.56
C LEU A 162 34.47 -2.82 8.93
N ASP A 163 33.23 -3.04 9.33
CA ASP A 163 32.36 -2.00 9.85
C ASP A 163 32.11 -2.19 11.35
N GLU A 164 32.14 -1.09 12.08
CA GLU A 164 31.75 -1.08 13.48
C GLU A 164 30.23 -1.07 13.56
N THR A 165 29.66 -2.12 14.16
CA THR A 165 28.25 -2.10 14.55
C THR A 165 28.15 -1.49 15.95
N GLY A 166 27.92 -0.18 16.02
CA GLY A 166 27.57 0.48 17.27
C GLY A 166 26.19 0.00 17.74
N VAL A 167 26.13 -0.67 18.88
CA VAL A 167 24.87 -0.98 19.57
C VAL A 167 24.73 0.03 20.70
N GLN A 168 23.80 0.97 20.56
CA GLN A 168 23.48 1.91 21.63
C GLN A 168 22.41 1.29 22.53
N GLU A 169 22.79 0.91 23.75
CA GLU A 169 21.82 0.46 24.75
C GLU A 169 20.84 1.60 25.06
N GLY A 170 19.54 1.34 24.84
CA GLY A 170 18.47 2.32 25.08
C GLY A 170 17.97 3.06 23.84
N GLU A 171 18.54 2.87 22.64
CA GLU A 171 17.88 3.30 21.41
C GLU A 171 16.61 2.45 21.19
N SER A 172 15.45 3.09 21.33
CA SER A 172 14.16 2.46 21.05
C SER A 172 13.80 2.60 19.58
N LEU A 173 13.04 1.63 19.06
CA LEU A 173 12.42 1.72 17.73
C LEU A 173 11.72 3.08 17.58
N ALA A 174 11.78 3.69 16.39
CA ALA A 174 11.14 4.98 16.10
C ALA A 174 9.59 4.89 16.02
N GLY A 175 9.04 3.83 16.60
CA GLY A 175 7.64 3.43 16.56
C GLY A 175 7.33 2.44 15.44
N VAL A 176 6.04 2.09 15.38
CA VAL A 176 5.44 1.28 14.32
C VAL A 176 4.91 2.21 13.25
N VAL A 177 5.39 2.03 12.02
CA VAL A 177 5.06 2.87 10.87
C VAL A 177 4.58 2.00 9.72
N ALA A 178 3.95 2.62 8.73
CA ALA A 178 3.52 1.96 7.51
C ALA A 178 4.63 1.95 6.46
N GLY A 179 4.75 0.83 5.77
CA GLY A 179 5.65 0.66 4.64
C GLY A 179 5.31 -0.55 3.79
N THR A 180 6.08 -0.78 2.74
CA THR A 180 5.95 -1.93 1.85
C THR A 180 6.22 -3.25 2.57
N VAL A 181 5.62 -4.33 2.11
CA VAL A 181 5.94 -5.69 2.59
C VAL A 181 7.34 -6.17 2.22
N LEU A 182 8.01 -5.52 1.26
CA LEU A 182 9.32 -5.94 0.75
C LEU A 182 10.47 -5.75 1.74
N THR A 183 10.26 -4.97 2.80
CA THR A 183 11.28 -4.75 3.85
C THR A 183 10.70 -5.05 5.22
N THR A 184 11.52 -5.65 6.09
CA THR A 184 11.12 -6.07 7.45
C THR A 184 10.97 -4.90 8.43
N SER A 185 11.70 -3.80 8.19
CA SER A 185 11.64 -2.56 8.96
C SER A 185 11.75 -1.34 8.04
N SER A 186 11.18 -0.21 8.46
CA SER A 186 11.37 1.08 7.77
C SER A 186 12.46 1.91 8.43
N GLU A 187 13.03 2.84 7.67
CA GLU A 187 13.96 3.84 8.20
C GLU A 187 13.31 5.20 8.27
N LYS A 188 13.49 5.89 9.39
CA LYS A 188 13.00 7.26 9.61
C LYS A 188 14.19 8.18 9.84
N ILE A 189 14.24 9.29 9.11
CA ILE A 189 15.25 10.33 9.37
C ILE A 189 14.97 10.94 10.74
N GLN A 190 15.98 10.96 11.61
CA GLN A 190 15.92 11.74 12.84
C GLN A 190 16.02 13.22 12.47
N SER A 191 15.03 14.03 12.85
CA SER A 191 15.14 15.49 12.68
C SER A 191 16.29 16.01 13.53
N ASP A 192 17.18 16.80 12.94
CA ASP A 192 18.16 17.59 13.69
C ASP A 192 17.37 18.55 14.60
N ALA A 193 17.17 18.18 15.86
CA ALA A 193 16.74 19.15 16.85
C ALA A 193 17.91 20.12 17.00
N SER A 194 17.76 21.35 16.51
CA SER A 194 18.66 22.44 16.86
C SER A 194 18.62 22.58 18.39
N ALA A 195 19.71 22.15 19.03
CA ALA A 195 19.99 22.44 20.43
C ALA A 195 20.42 23.91 20.58
#